data_AF-A0A838SLL1-F1
#
_entry.id   AF-A0A838SLL1-F1
#
_cell.length_a   1.000
_cell.length_b   1.000
_cell.length_c   1.000
_cell.angle_alpha   90.00
_cell.angle_beta   90.00
_cell.angle_gamma   90.00
#
_symmetry.space_group_name_H-M   'P 1'
#
loop_
_entity.id
_entity.type
_entity.pdbx_description
1 polymer ?
#
loop_
_entity_poly.entity_id
_entity_poly.type
_entity_poly.pdbx_seq_one_letter_code
_entity_poly.pdbx_strand_id
1 'polypeptide(L)'
;LFPPEDPDVLAALAAAVADDPAVAAAYAAPAESADLLLTLVLTRDAEPVATAQAVAERLRDNVVLRARLGRGADIAVLRPGGTPAGRLLHPPR
;
A
#
# COMPACT_ATOMS: atom_id res chain seq x y z
N LEU A 1 -14.55 8.37 -9.05
CA LEU A 1 -13.79 8.92 -7.91
C LEU A 1 -12.31 8.81 -8.25
N PHE A 2 -11.49 9.75 -7.81
CA PHE A 2 -10.03 9.63 -7.94
C PHE A 2 -9.56 8.47 -7.04
N PRO A 3 -8.68 7.55 -7.47
CA PRO A 3 -8.43 6.31 -6.72
C PRO A 3 -7.99 6.49 -5.24
N PRO A 4 -7.15 7.48 -4.89
CA PRO A 4 -6.84 7.83 -3.49
C PRO A 4 -8.02 8.33 -2.63
N GLU A 5 -9.17 8.62 -3.24
CA GLU A 5 -10.40 9.04 -2.58
C GLU A 5 -11.53 8.00 -2.73
N ASP A 6 -11.29 6.93 -3.50
CA ASP A 6 -12.27 5.87 -3.72
C ASP A 6 -12.29 4.92 -2.50
N PRO A 7 -13.40 4.84 -1.75
CA PRO A 7 -13.47 4.04 -0.54
C PRO A 7 -13.27 2.55 -0.80
N ASP A 8 -13.67 2.04 -1.97
CA ASP A 8 -13.48 0.62 -2.32
C ASP A 8 -12.00 0.32 -2.55
N VAL A 9 -11.28 1.25 -3.19
CA VAL A 9 -9.82 1.14 -3.39
C VAL A 9 -9.10 1.19 -2.05
N LEU A 10 -9.44 2.13 -1.18
CA LEU A 10 -8.81 2.26 0.14
C LEU A 10 -9.05 1.02 1.01
N ALA A 11 -10.26 0.47 1.00
CA ALA A 11 -10.60 -0.76 1.72
C ALA A 11 -9.82 -1.97 1.19
N ALA A 12 -9.73 -2.11 -0.14
CA ALA A 12 -8.97 -3.20 -0.77
C ALA A 12 -7.47 -3.10 -0.48
N LEU A 13 -6.88 -1.90 -0.50
CA LEU A 13 -5.49 -1.67 -0.11
C LEU A 13 -5.26 -2.03 1.35
N ALA A 14 -6.14 -1.57 2.26
CA ALA A 14 -6.02 -1.84 3.68
C ALA A 14 -6.10 -3.34 3.99
N ALA A 15 -6.97 -4.09 3.31
CA ALA A 15 -7.06 -5.54 3.44
C ALA A 15 -5.77 -6.23 2.97
N ALA A 16 -5.25 -5.86 1.79
CA ALA A 16 -4.07 -6.50 1.21
C ALA A 16 -2.78 -6.33 2.04
N VAL A 17 -2.68 -5.26 2.82
CA VAL A 17 -1.54 -5.01 3.72
C VAL A 17 -1.76 -5.57 5.13
N ALA A 18 -3.01 -5.66 5.60
CA ALA A 18 -3.31 -6.11 6.96
C ALA A 18 -2.98 -7.59 7.21
N ASP A 19 -2.93 -8.39 6.15
CA ASP A 19 -2.56 -9.81 6.18
C ASP A 19 -1.04 -10.04 6.29
N ASP A 20 -0.23 -8.98 6.13
CA ASP A 20 1.23 -9.08 6.18
C ASP A 20 1.79 -8.66 7.53
N PRO A 21 2.33 -9.57 8.35
CA PRO A 21 2.85 -9.23 9.67
C PRO A 21 4.12 -8.36 9.62
N ALA A 22 4.80 -8.29 8.47
CA ALA A 22 5.98 -7.45 8.30
C ALA A 22 5.63 -5.96 8.08
N VAL A 23 4.36 -5.65 7.77
CA VAL A 23 3.87 -4.28 7.59
C VAL A 23 3.39 -3.72 8.92
N ALA A 24 4.14 -2.79 9.48
CA ALA A 24 3.75 -2.09 10.70
C ALA A 24 2.65 -1.08 10.42
N ALA A 25 2.77 -0.28 9.35
CA ALA A 25 1.75 0.68 8.92
C ALA A 25 1.75 0.87 7.41
N ALA A 26 0.64 1.37 6.86
CA ALA A 26 0.52 1.63 5.43
C ALA A 26 -0.22 2.95 5.15
N TYR A 27 0.17 3.63 4.07
CA TYR A 27 -0.38 4.93 3.69
C TYR A 27 -0.62 5.01 2.17
N ALA A 28 -1.67 5.72 1.76
CA ALA A 28 -1.95 6.01 0.35
C ALA A 28 -1.86 7.51 0.07
N ALA A 29 -1.15 7.87 -0.99
CA ALA A 29 -1.05 9.23 -1.52
C ALA A 29 -1.30 9.24 -3.04
N PRO A 30 -1.64 10.39 -3.63
CA PRO A 30 -1.55 10.58 -5.07
C PRO A 30 -0.13 10.33 -5.58
N ALA A 31 0.01 9.87 -6.82
CA ALA A 31 1.29 9.70 -7.52
C ALA A 31 1.25 10.37 -8.89
N GLU A 32 2.40 10.83 -9.38
CA GLU A 32 2.52 11.40 -10.73
C GLU A 32 2.60 10.30 -11.80
N SER A 33 3.38 9.24 -11.55
CA SER A 33 3.65 8.12 -12.45
C SER A 33 2.58 7.03 -12.47
N ALA A 34 1.75 6.95 -11.43
CA ALA A 34 0.77 5.90 -11.21
C ALA A 34 -0.59 6.47 -10.78
N ASP A 35 -1.55 5.61 -10.47
CA ASP A 35 -2.84 6.08 -9.92
C ASP A 35 -2.73 6.46 -8.44
N LEU A 36 -1.78 5.85 -7.71
CA LEU A 36 -1.47 6.15 -6.32
C LEU A 36 -0.07 5.64 -5.93
N LEU A 37 0.43 6.17 -4.81
CA LEU A 37 1.58 5.68 -4.09
C LEU A 37 1.12 4.97 -2.82
N LEU A 38 1.44 3.69 -2.69
CA LEU A 38 1.30 2.92 -1.46
C LEU A 38 2.64 2.94 -0.71
N THR A 39 2.68 3.60 0.44
CA THR A 39 3.84 3.59 1.33
C THR A 39 3.67 2.52 2.39
N LEU A 40 4.62 1.59 2.47
CA LEU A 40 4.71 0.55 3.49
C LEU A 40 5.77 0.95 4.53
N VAL A 41 5.38 1.03 5.80
CA VAL A 41 6.32 1.13 6.93
C VAL A 41 6.49 -0.28 7.48
N LEU A 42 7.70 -0.80 7.41
CA LEU A 42 7.96 -2.18 7.82
C LEU A 42 8.42 -2.29 9.26
N THR A 43 8.22 -3.46 9.86
CA THR A 43 8.84 -3.82 11.15
C THR A 43 10.37 -3.89 11.01
N ARG A 44 11.10 -3.76 12.13
CA ARG A 44 12.57 -3.72 12.13
C ARG A 44 13.23 -4.91 11.45
N ASP A 45 12.65 -6.10 11.61
CA ASP A 45 13.25 -7.37 11.15
C ASP A 45 12.68 -7.86 9.80
N ALA A 46 11.90 -7.01 9.11
CA ALA A 46 11.29 -7.35 7.82
C ALA A 46 12.29 -7.26 6.67
N GLU A 47 12.17 -8.18 5.71
CA GLU A 47 12.90 -8.13 4.45
C GLU A 47 12.19 -7.21 3.44
N PRO A 48 12.76 -6.04 3.09
CA PRO A 48 12.02 -4.99 2.37
C PRO A 48 11.51 -5.41 0.99
N VAL A 49 12.38 -6.03 0.19
CA VAL A 49 12.06 -6.42 -1.19
C VAL A 49 11.04 -7.55 -1.21
N ALA A 50 11.25 -8.58 -0.38
CA ALA A 50 10.33 -9.71 -0.28
C ALA A 50 8.94 -9.28 0.20
N THR A 51 8.88 -8.39 1.19
CA THR A 51 7.61 -7.85 1.71
C THR A 51 6.89 -7.03 0.65
N ALA A 52 7.59 -6.14 -0.05
CA ALA A 52 7.01 -5.34 -1.13
C ALA A 52 6.47 -6.21 -2.28
N GLN A 53 7.20 -7.26 -2.65
CA GLN A 53 6.78 -8.23 -3.66
C GLN A 53 5.52 -8.99 -3.24
N ALA A 54 5.49 -9.52 -2.02
CA ALA A 54 4.32 -10.24 -1.51
C ALA A 54 3.06 -9.34 -1.47
N VAL A 55 3.21 -8.08 -1.05
CA VAL A 55 2.13 -7.10 -1.12
C VAL A 55 1.72 -6.85 -2.57
N ALA A 56 2.66 -6.60 -3.48
CA ALA A 56 2.37 -6.35 -4.89
C ALA A 56 1.58 -7.50 -5.55
N GLU A 57 1.90 -8.75 -5.21
CA GLU A 57 1.16 -9.92 -5.68
C GLU A 57 -0.30 -9.91 -5.19
N ARG A 58 -0.54 -9.65 -3.89
CA ARG A 58 -1.90 -9.53 -3.35
C ARG A 58 -2.68 -8.39 -4.00
N LEU A 59 -2.03 -7.24 -4.25
CA LEU A 59 -2.67 -6.13 -4.94
C LEU A 59 -3.06 -6.50 -6.37
N ARG A 60 -2.16 -7.18 -7.10
CA ARG A 60 -2.39 -7.64 -8.46
C ARG A 60 -3.54 -8.64 -8.53
N ASP A 61 -3.72 -9.48 -7.52
CA ASP A 61 -4.77 -10.50 -7.52
C ASP A 61 -6.14 -9.95 -7.04
N ASN A 62 -6.18 -8.74 -6.49
CA ASN A 62 -7.42 -8.11 -6.04
C ASN A 62 -8.25 -7.56 -7.21
N VAL A 63 -9.44 -8.11 -7.40
CA VAL A 63 -10.34 -7.74 -8.51
C VAL A 63 -10.81 -6.28 -8.49
N VAL A 64 -10.98 -5.69 -7.30
CA VAL A 64 -11.39 -4.28 -7.15
C VAL A 64 -10.26 -3.37 -7.64
N LEU A 65 -9.03 -3.64 -7.18
CA LEU A 65 -7.86 -2.85 -7.57
C LEU A 65 -7.60 -2.95 -9.07
N ARG A 66 -7.68 -4.15 -9.66
CA ARG A 66 -7.55 -4.34 -11.11
C ARG A 66 -8.59 -3.57 -11.92
N ALA A 67 -9.82 -3.46 -11.42
CA ALA A 67 -10.90 -2.76 -12.10
C ALA A 67 -10.79 -1.23 -11.97
N ARG A 68 -10.11 -0.73 -10.92
CA ARG A 68 -10.09 0.70 -10.57
C ARG A 68 -8.74 1.38 -10.84
N LEU A 69 -7.63 0.64 -10.85
CA LEU A 69 -6.29 1.16 -11.13
C LEU A 69 -5.92 0.87 -12.60
N GLY A 70 -5.93 1.91 -13.42
CA GLY A 70 -5.57 1.82 -14.84
C GLY A 70 -4.06 1.88 -15.08
N ARG A 71 -3.33 2.74 -14.36
CA ARG A 71 -1.87 2.89 -14.41
C ARG A 71 -1.17 2.09 -13.30
N GLY A 72 -1.92 1.58 -12.33
CA GLY A 72 -1.41 0.77 -11.23
C GLY A 72 -1.03 1.61 -10.01
N ALA A 73 -0.26 1.01 -9.11
CA ALA A 73 0.21 1.64 -7.88
C ALA A 73 1.73 1.52 -7.78
N ASP A 74 2.38 2.62 -7.41
CA ASP A 74 3.78 2.60 -7.00
C ASP A 74 3.87 2.15 -5.53
N ILE A 75 4.92 1.41 -5.18
CA ILE A 75 5.18 0.98 -3.80
C ILE A 75 6.47 1.62 -3.31
N ALA A 76 6.37 2.41 -2.24
CA ALA A 76 7.52 2.89 -1.47
C ALA A 76 7.64 2.12 -0.16
N VAL A 77 8.87 1.81 0.24
CA VAL A 77 9.16 1.11 1.48
C VAL A 77 9.98 2.00 2.40
N LEU A 78 9.49 2.18 3.63
CA LEU A 78 10.15 2.93 4.69
C LEU A 78 10.57 2.02 5.83
N ARG A 79 11.73 2.33 6.42
CA ARG A 79 12.16 1.75 7.69
C ARG A 79 11.34 2.34 8.85
N PRO A 80 11.32 1.68 10.03
CA PRO A 80 10.73 2.25 11.24
C PRO A 80 11.24 3.68 11.51
N GLY A 81 10.32 4.60 11.79
CA GLY A 81 10.63 6.01 12.06
C GLY A 81 10.74 6.91 10.82
N GLY A 82 10.57 6.37 9.61
CA GLY A 82 10.41 7.20 8.41
C GLY A 82 9.10 8.00 8.44
N THR A 83 9.08 9.16 7.78
CA THR A 83 7.88 10.00 7.68
C THR A 83 7.10 9.65 6.39
N PRO A 84 5.94 9.00 6.49
CA PRO A 84 5.12 8.67 5.33
C PRO A 84 4.32 9.89 4.85
N ALA A 85 4.01 9.92 3.55
CA ALA A 85 3.06 10.85 2.98
C ALA A 85 1.70 10.17 2.78
N GLY A 86 0.62 10.95 2.88
CA GLY A 86 -0.73 10.51 2.52
C GLY A 86 -1.60 10.01 3.69
N ARG A 87 -2.71 9.37 3.33
CA ARG A 87 -3.75 8.89 4.25
C ARG A 87 -3.34 7.56 4.86
N LEU A 88 -3.46 7.44 6.19
CA LEU A 88 -3.26 6.18 6.91
C LEU A 88 -4.31 5.13 6.51
N LEU A 89 -3.86 3.92 6.15
CA LEU A 89 -4.68 2.78 5.77
C LEU A 89 -4.68 1.67 6.81
N HIS A 90 -3.48 1.39 7.36
CA HIS A 90 -3.26 0.37 8.37
C HIS A 90 -2.51 1.01 9.55
N PRO A 91 -3.09 1.02 10.76
CA PRO A 91 -2.47 1.65 11.90
C PRO A 91 -1.21 0.89 12.35
N PRO A 92 -0.23 1.60 12.95
CA PRO A 92 0.97 0.99 13.51
C PRO A 92 0.61 -0.11 14.52
N ARG A 93 1.26 -1.27 14.36
CA ARG A 93 1.27 -2.37 15.34
C ARG A 93 2.58 -2.40 16.12
#